data_AF-A0A1E2S400-F1
#
_entry.id   AF-A0A1E2S400-F1
#
_cell.length_a   1.000
_cell.length_b   1.000
_cell.length_c   1.000
_cell.angle_alpha   90.00
_cell.angle_beta   90.00
_cell.angle_gamma   90.00
#
_symmetry.space_group_name_H-M   'P 1'
#
loop_
_entity.id
_entity.type
_entity.pdbx_description
1 polymer ?
#
loop_
_entity_poly.entity_id
_entity_poly.type
_entity_poly.pdbx_seq_one_letter_code
_entity_poly.pdbx_strand_id
1 'polypeptide(L)'
;MRSTEIEMTDTAFTLGSEWILKTMVAMAKADGDLDRDEVDLIQRLYRDHAKEDVETDEIERIAEDDIRSDFYASLAQAGKRLDEHSKEEIVRCAYLVLLADGEIAGAERKTLQEIAAALKIPEIHFGAILEDLSIWMAAQRAAGKAAI
;
A
#
# COMPACT_ATOMS: atom_id res chain seq x y z
N MET A 1 25.17 23.48 3.75
CA MET A 1 25.03 22.02 3.94
C MET A 1 23.64 21.60 4.45
N ARG A 2 22.60 22.45 4.34
CA ARG A 2 21.20 22.14 4.69
C ARG A 2 20.30 21.89 3.46
N SER A 3 20.79 22.15 2.24
CA SER A 3 19.99 22.10 1.01
C SER A 3 19.83 20.69 0.44
N THR A 4 20.81 19.82 0.63
CA THR A 4 20.77 18.43 0.13
C THR A 4 19.86 17.52 0.95
N GLU A 5 19.64 17.83 2.23
CA GLU A 5 18.82 17.00 3.12
C GLU A 5 17.32 17.18 2.83
N ILE A 6 16.89 18.41 2.53
CA ILE A 6 15.48 18.74 2.22
C ILE A 6 15.03 18.16 0.87
N GLU A 7 15.86 18.24 -0.17
CA GLU A 7 15.54 17.68 -1.50
C GLU A 7 15.45 16.14 -1.48
N MET A 8 16.27 15.48 -0.66
CA MET A 8 16.25 14.02 -0.52
C MET A 8 15.00 13.53 0.22
N THR A 9 14.54 14.25 1.24
CA THR A 9 13.28 13.92 1.95
C THR A 9 12.05 14.09 1.06
N ASP A 10 12.00 15.13 0.23
CA ASP A 10 10.88 15.37 -0.68
C ASP A 10 10.79 14.28 -1.77
N THR A 11 11.95 13.89 -2.33
CA THR A 11 12.04 12.80 -3.32
C THR A 11 11.63 11.44 -2.74
N ALA A 12 12.03 11.14 -1.50
CA ALA A 12 11.65 9.89 -0.84
C ALA A 12 10.15 9.83 -0.52
N PHE A 13 9.57 10.97 -0.12
CA PHE A 13 8.14 11.10 0.15
C PHE A 13 7.32 10.89 -1.14
N THR A 14 7.64 11.59 -2.23
CA THR A 14 6.95 11.41 -3.53
C THR A 14 7.07 9.97 -4.05
N LEU A 15 8.25 9.35 -3.90
CA LEU A 15 8.45 7.95 -4.25
C LEU A 15 7.59 7.02 -3.38
N GLY A 16 7.46 7.33 -2.09
CA GLY A 16 6.60 6.61 -1.16
C GLY A 16 5.14 6.62 -1.61
N SER A 17 4.59 7.81 -1.88
CA SER A 17 3.21 7.99 -2.35
C SER A 17 2.97 7.23 -3.66
N GLU A 18 3.87 7.35 -4.65
CA GLU A 18 3.77 6.61 -5.91
C GLU A 18 3.67 5.08 -5.70
N TRP A 19 4.51 4.54 -4.81
CA TRP A 19 4.52 3.10 -4.52
C TRP A 19 3.36 2.64 -3.64
N ILE A 20 2.80 3.52 -2.81
CA ILE A 20 1.54 3.26 -2.11
C ILE A 20 0.44 3.05 -3.15
N LEU A 21 0.28 3.96 -4.10
CA LEU A 21 -0.75 3.86 -5.15
C LEU A 21 -0.57 2.61 -6.00
N LYS A 22 0.63 2.39 -6.54
CA LYS A 22 0.93 1.21 -7.38
C LYS A 22 0.67 -0.10 -6.65
N THR A 23 0.99 -0.16 -5.36
CA THR A 23 0.74 -1.36 -4.56
C THR A 23 -0.75 -1.59 -4.36
N MET A 24 -1.52 -0.57 -4.01
CA MET A 24 -2.97 -0.70 -3.85
C MET A 24 -3.65 -1.18 -5.15
N VAL A 25 -3.28 -0.58 -6.29
CA VAL A 25 -3.79 -1.00 -7.61
C VAL A 25 -3.42 -2.44 -7.94
N ALA A 26 -2.18 -2.84 -7.67
CA ALA A 26 -1.73 -4.22 -7.91
C ALA A 26 -2.48 -5.24 -7.04
N MET A 27 -2.88 -4.85 -5.81
CA MET A 27 -3.62 -5.72 -4.90
C MET A 27 -5.09 -5.88 -5.32
N ALA A 28 -5.77 -4.77 -5.64
CA ALA A 28 -7.15 -4.83 -6.09
C ALA A 28 -7.28 -5.58 -7.43
N LYS A 29 -6.34 -5.37 -8.37
CA LYS A 29 -6.32 -6.09 -9.65
C LYS A 29 -5.85 -7.56 -9.55
N ALA A 30 -5.63 -8.09 -8.35
CA ALA A 30 -5.07 -9.44 -8.20
C ALA A 30 -6.00 -10.53 -8.73
N ASP A 31 -7.32 -10.33 -8.67
CA ASP A 31 -8.32 -11.34 -9.05
C ASP A 31 -9.12 -10.98 -10.31
N GLY A 32 -8.89 -9.81 -10.90
CA GLY A 32 -9.61 -9.37 -12.08
C GLY A 32 -9.38 -7.91 -12.42
N ASP A 33 -10.31 -7.35 -13.21
CA ASP A 33 -10.34 -5.92 -13.51
C ASP A 33 -10.91 -5.14 -12.32
N LEU A 34 -10.47 -3.88 -12.19
CA LEU A 34 -10.95 -3.00 -11.14
C LEU A 34 -12.41 -2.59 -11.40
N ASP A 35 -13.26 -2.76 -10.39
CA ASP A 35 -14.59 -2.18 -10.37
C ASP A 35 -14.63 -0.82 -9.65
N ARG A 36 -15.82 -0.22 -9.59
CA ARG A 36 -16.02 1.10 -8.99
C ARG A 36 -15.77 1.12 -7.49
N ASP A 37 -16.16 0.06 -6.78
CA ASP A 37 -16.02 0.01 -5.32
C ASP A 37 -14.53 -0.12 -4.95
N GLU A 38 -13.75 -0.85 -5.75
CA GLU A 38 -12.30 -0.94 -5.62
C GLU A 38 -11.60 0.40 -5.92
N VAL A 39 -12.02 1.13 -6.97
CA VAL A 39 -11.49 2.47 -7.26
C VAL A 39 -11.79 3.45 -6.13
N ASP A 40 -13.03 3.50 -5.66
CA ASP A 40 -13.45 4.40 -4.56
C ASP A 40 -12.66 4.08 -3.27
N LEU A 41 -12.41 2.80 -2.99
CA LEU A 41 -11.56 2.35 -1.90
C LEU A 41 -10.13 2.86 -2.03
N ILE A 42 -9.50 2.65 -3.19
CA ILE A 42 -8.11 3.08 -3.46
C ILE A 42 -7.98 4.58 -3.29
N GLN A 43 -8.90 5.38 -3.83
CA GLN A 43 -8.87 6.85 -3.72
C GLN A 43 -8.93 7.31 -2.26
N ARG A 44 -9.79 6.69 -1.45
CA ARG A 44 -9.90 7.02 -0.03
C ARG A 44 -8.65 6.62 0.74
N LEU A 45 -8.15 5.41 0.56
CA LEU A 45 -6.93 4.95 1.23
C LEU A 45 -5.71 5.80 0.82
N TYR A 46 -5.59 6.14 -0.47
CA TYR A 46 -4.55 7.03 -0.95
C TYR A 46 -4.60 8.40 -0.27
N ARG A 47 -5.78 9.01 -0.21
CA ARG A 47 -5.98 10.28 0.52
C ARG A 47 -5.59 10.18 1.99
N ASP A 48 -5.97 9.09 2.65
CA ASP A 48 -5.72 8.90 4.07
C ASP A 48 -4.24 8.66 4.39
N HIS A 49 -3.49 8.00 3.50
CA HIS A 49 -2.11 7.58 3.76
C HIS A 49 -1.06 8.45 3.05
N ALA A 50 -1.29 8.83 1.79
CA ALA A 50 -0.41 9.70 1.01
C ALA A 50 -0.72 11.20 1.17
N LYS A 51 -1.87 11.55 1.76
CA LYS A 51 -2.34 12.95 1.94
C LYS A 51 -2.54 13.71 0.62
N GLU A 52 -2.80 12.97 -0.45
CA GLU A 52 -2.98 13.47 -1.81
C GLU A 52 -4.27 12.90 -2.43
N ASP A 53 -4.83 13.62 -3.38
CA ASP A 53 -5.92 13.12 -4.22
C ASP A 53 -5.34 12.34 -5.42
N VAL A 54 -6.06 11.31 -5.87
CA VAL A 54 -5.75 10.57 -7.09
C VAL A 54 -7.00 10.44 -7.95
N GLU A 55 -6.87 10.75 -9.23
CA GLU A 55 -7.97 10.67 -10.19
C GLU A 55 -8.17 9.23 -10.68
N THR A 56 -9.40 8.89 -11.05
CA THR A 56 -9.75 7.56 -11.58
C THR A 56 -8.89 7.19 -12.80
N ASP A 57 -8.68 8.13 -13.73
CA ASP A 57 -7.83 7.93 -14.92
C ASP A 57 -6.38 7.55 -14.57
N GLU A 58 -5.87 7.97 -13.40
CA GLU A 58 -4.53 7.58 -12.96
C GLU A 58 -4.51 6.14 -12.43
N ILE A 59 -5.50 5.76 -11.64
CA ILE A 59 -5.68 4.39 -11.17
C ILE A 59 -5.83 3.43 -12.35
N GLU A 60 -6.66 3.78 -13.32
CA GLU A 60 -6.89 2.98 -14.53
C GLU A 60 -5.61 2.82 -15.37
N ARG A 61 -4.85 3.91 -15.59
CA ARG A 61 -3.56 3.82 -16.30
C ARG A 61 -2.57 2.89 -15.60
N ILE A 62 -2.47 2.98 -14.27
CA ILE A 62 -1.61 2.10 -13.49
C ILE A 62 -2.11 0.66 -13.60
N ALA A 63 -3.42 0.43 -13.56
CA ALA A 63 -4.01 -0.90 -13.70
C ALA A 63 -3.72 -1.50 -15.10
N GLU A 64 -3.77 -0.69 -16.15
CA GLU A 64 -3.51 -1.09 -17.54
C GLU A 64 -2.03 -1.38 -17.82
N ASP A 65 -1.12 -0.64 -17.18
CA ASP A 65 0.29 -1.00 -17.19
C ASP A 65 0.42 -2.42 -16.60
N ASP A 66 1.02 -3.35 -17.36
CA ASP A 66 1.13 -4.78 -16.99
C ASP A 66 2.07 -4.97 -15.79
N ILE A 67 1.60 -4.55 -14.62
CA ILE A 67 2.37 -4.43 -13.38
C ILE A 67 2.84 -5.82 -12.93
N ARG A 68 2.11 -6.89 -13.23
CA ARG A 68 2.30 -8.18 -12.54
C ARG A 68 3.62 -8.88 -12.84
N SER A 69 4.15 -8.81 -14.07
CA SER A 69 5.35 -9.60 -14.38
C SER A 69 6.62 -9.11 -13.67
N ASP A 70 6.69 -7.82 -13.35
CA ASP A 70 7.85 -7.18 -12.72
C ASP A 70 7.53 -6.40 -11.41
N PHE A 71 6.31 -6.50 -10.87
CA PHE A 71 5.87 -5.73 -9.69
C PHE A 71 6.84 -5.87 -8.51
N TYR A 72 7.09 -7.10 -8.04
CA TYR A 72 7.94 -7.34 -6.88
C TYR A 72 9.40 -6.94 -7.13
N ALA A 73 9.89 -7.12 -8.35
CA ALA A 73 11.24 -6.71 -8.72
C ALA A 73 11.39 -5.18 -8.69
N SER A 74 10.40 -4.48 -9.25
CA SER A 74 10.33 -3.01 -9.27
C SER A 74 10.14 -2.44 -7.87
N LEU A 75 9.26 -3.05 -7.07
CA LEU A 75 9.05 -2.72 -5.65
C LEU A 75 10.34 -2.92 -4.84
N ALA A 76 11.05 -4.03 -5.06
CA ALA A 76 12.33 -4.29 -4.40
C ALA A 76 13.43 -3.30 -4.81
N GLN A 77 13.39 -2.80 -6.04
CA GLN A 77 14.31 -1.76 -6.49
C GLN A 77 13.98 -0.41 -5.86
N ALA A 78 12.70 -0.04 -5.79
CA ALA A 78 12.23 1.15 -5.11
C ALA A 78 12.50 1.12 -3.60
N GLY A 79 12.30 -0.03 -2.95
CA GLY A 79 12.56 -0.25 -1.53
C GLY A 79 14.01 -0.02 -1.10
N LYS A 80 14.97 0.09 -2.03
CA LYS A 80 16.35 0.52 -1.73
C LYS A 80 16.47 2.02 -1.45
N ARG A 81 15.50 2.81 -1.90
CA ARG A 81 15.47 4.28 -1.84
C ARG A 81 14.40 4.81 -0.89
N LEU A 82 13.41 3.98 -0.55
CA LEU A 82 12.37 4.31 0.42
C LEU A 82 12.92 4.29 1.84
N ASP A 83 12.43 5.22 2.68
CA ASP A 83 12.62 5.17 4.12
C ASP A 83 11.75 4.09 4.77
N GLU A 84 11.96 3.84 6.06
CA GLU A 84 11.24 2.80 6.80
C GLU A 84 9.74 3.10 6.89
N HIS A 85 9.37 4.36 7.11
CA HIS A 85 7.98 4.78 7.22
C HIS A 85 7.21 4.51 5.93
N SER A 86 7.73 4.93 4.76
CA SER A 86 7.08 4.66 3.47
C SER A 86 6.91 3.17 3.20
N LYS A 87 7.88 2.34 3.60
CA LYS A 87 7.76 0.88 3.44
C LYS A 87 6.64 0.29 4.28
N GLU A 88 6.50 0.75 5.52
CA GLU A 88 5.39 0.35 6.37
C GLU A 88 4.06 0.80 5.79
N GLU A 89 3.95 2.05 5.33
CA GLU A 89 2.72 2.57 4.73
C GLU A 89 2.30 1.78 3.48
N ILE A 90 3.25 1.35 2.64
CA ILE A 90 2.97 0.47 1.50
C ILE A 90 2.34 -0.86 1.97
N VAL A 91 2.90 -1.49 3.01
CA VAL A 91 2.35 -2.74 3.56
C VAL A 91 0.97 -2.51 4.19
N ARG A 92 0.79 -1.39 4.92
CA ARG A 92 -0.49 -1.03 5.54
C ARG A 92 -1.58 -0.84 4.49
N CYS A 93 -1.30 -0.10 3.42
CA CYS A 93 -2.25 0.12 2.35
C CYS A 93 -2.58 -1.17 1.60
N ALA A 94 -1.58 -2.02 1.33
CA ALA A 94 -1.80 -3.34 0.75
C ALA A 94 -2.74 -4.20 1.61
N TYR A 95 -2.53 -4.20 2.93
CA TYR A 95 -3.37 -4.92 3.87
C TYR A 95 -4.81 -4.41 3.86
N LEU A 96 -5.01 -3.09 3.85
CA LEU A 96 -6.35 -2.49 3.88
C LEU A 96 -7.13 -2.75 2.59
N VAL A 97 -6.46 -2.77 1.44
CA VAL A 97 -7.08 -3.16 0.17
C VAL A 97 -7.53 -4.63 0.22
N LEU A 98 -6.63 -5.54 0.60
CA LEU A 98 -6.95 -6.98 0.67
C LEU A 98 -7.98 -7.32 1.74
N LEU A 99 -8.23 -6.44 2.69
CA LEU A 99 -9.23 -6.64 3.74
C LEU A 99 -10.61 -6.07 3.39
N ALA A 100 -10.77 -5.37 2.27
CA ALA A 100 -12.02 -4.70 1.92
C ALA A 100 -13.26 -5.61 2.04
N ASP A 101 -13.11 -6.87 1.65
CA ASP A 101 -14.17 -7.89 1.69
C ASP A 101 -14.34 -8.56 3.06
N GLY A 102 -13.59 -8.12 4.07
CA GLY A 102 -13.78 -8.43 5.49
C GLY A 102 -12.91 -9.57 6.04
N GLU A 103 -12.19 -10.30 5.20
CA GLU A 103 -11.28 -11.37 5.61
C GLU A 103 -10.01 -11.37 4.74
N ILE A 104 -8.88 -11.76 5.35
CA ILE A 104 -7.63 -12.05 4.62
C ILE A 104 -7.38 -13.57 4.68
N ALA A 105 -7.59 -14.23 3.56
CA ALA A 105 -7.29 -15.63 3.30
C ALA A 105 -5.78 -15.89 3.17
N GLY A 106 -5.42 -17.17 3.08
CA GLY A 106 -4.02 -17.60 3.00
C GLY A 106 -3.27 -17.07 1.77
N ALA A 107 -3.95 -16.90 0.64
CA ALA A 107 -3.36 -16.37 -0.59
C ALA A 107 -2.98 -14.89 -0.41
N GLU A 108 -3.89 -14.07 0.11
CA GLU A 108 -3.69 -12.64 0.36
C GLU A 108 -2.60 -12.42 1.43
N ARG A 109 -2.57 -13.27 2.46
CA ARG A 109 -1.48 -13.26 3.45
C ARG A 109 -0.12 -13.54 2.82
N LYS A 110 -0.05 -14.49 1.88
CA LYS A 110 1.19 -14.77 1.13
C LYS A 110 1.61 -13.56 0.29
N THR A 111 0.66 -12.90 -0.36
CA THR A 111 0.90 -11.67 -1.12
C THR A 111 1.51 -10.57 -0.24
N LEU A 112 0.97 -10.36 0.97
CA LEU A 112 1.53 -9.39 1.93
C LEU A 112 2.96 -9.75 2.37
N GLN A 113 3.24 -11.04 2.58
CA GLN A 113 4.59 -11.50 2.90
C GLN A 113 5.57 -11.24 1.75
N GLU A 114 5.14 -11.44 0.50
CA GLU A 114 5.95 -11.17 -0.70
C GLU A 114 6.26 -9.67 -0.85
N ILE A 115 5.28 -8.80 -0.58
CA ILE A 115 5.48 -7.33 -0.52
C ILE A 115 6.49 -6.97 0.57
N ALA A 116 6.29 -7.46 1.79
CA ALA A 116 7.20 -7.19 2.91
C ALA A 116 8.64 -7.66 2.60
N ALA A 117 8.78 -8.84 2.00
CA ALA A 117 10.07 -9.38 1.57
C ALA A 117 10.73 -8.51 0.48
N ALA A 118 9.97 -8.04 -0.51
CA ALA A 118 10.47 -7.14 -1.55
C ALA A 118 10.99 -5.81 -0.95
N LEU A 119 10.27 -5.26 0.03
CA LEU A 119 10.66 -4.04 0.76
C LEU A 119 11.78 -4.25 1.79
N LYS A 120 12.20 -5.51 2.00
CA LYS A 120 13.16 -5.95 3.02
C LYS A 120 12.72 -5.64 4.44
N ILE A 121 11.42 -5.73 4.70
CA ILE A 121 10.86 -5.64 6.05
C ILE A 121 11.10 -6.99 6.76
N PRO A 122 11.75 -7.02 7.93
CA PRO A 122 11.92 -8.25 8.70
C PRO A 122 10.58 -8.85 9.12
N GLU A 123 10.48 -10.18 9.19
CA GLU A 123 9.24 -10.89 9.54
C GLU A 123 8.64 -10.46 10.89
N ILE A 124 9.50 -10.20 11.89
CA ILE A 124 9.06 -9.70 13.20
C ILE A 124 8.40 -8.32 13.08
N HIS A 125 8.98 -7.44 12.25
CA HIS A 125 8.45 -6.09 12.03
C HIS A 125 7.15 -6.15 11.23
N PHE A 126 7.10 -7.00 10.20
CA PHE A 126 5.88 -7.28 9.46
C PHE A 126 4.75 -7.76 10.39
N GLY A 127 5.04 -8.69 11.30
CA GLY A 127 4.10 -9.15 12.31
C GLY A 127 3.55 -8.01 13.17
N ALA A 128 4.42 -7.12 13.65
CA ALA A 128 4.03 -5.96 14.44
C ALA A 128 3.11 -4.99 13.66
N ILE A 129 3.42 -4.71 12.39
CA ILE A 129 2.58 -3.86 11.52
C ILE A 129 1.15 -4.44 11.43
N LEU A 130 1.03 -5.76 11.22
CA LEU A 130 -0.27 -6.41 11.11
C LEU A 130 -1.05 -6.42 12.44
N GLU A 131 -0.35 -6.63 13.55
CA GLU A 131 -0.94 -6.58 14.89
C GLU A 131 -1.49 -5.18 15.20
N ASP A 132 -0.71 -4.14 14.94
CA ASP A 132 -1.11 -2.74 15.14
C ASP A 132 -2.37 -2.39 14.32
N LEU A 133 -2.40 -2.80 13.04
CA LEU A 133 -3.57 -2.63 12.18
C LEU A 133 -4.79 -3.37 12.73
N SER A 134 -4.62 -4.62 13.16
CA SER A 134 -5.71 -5.41 13.73
C SER A 134 -6.30 -4.73 14.98
N ILE A 135 -5.46 -4.20 15.86
CA ILE A 135 -5.89 -3.45 17.05
C ILE A 135 -6.63 -2.17 16.65
N TRP A 136 -6.07 -1.39 15.73
CA TRP A 136 -6.68 -0.15 15.24
C TRP A 136 -8.06 -0.40 14.63
N MET A 137 -8.21 -1.43 13.81
CA MET A 137 -9.51 -1.77 13.20
C MET A 137 -10.54 -2.25 14.23
N ALA A 138 -10.11 -3.04 15.22
CA ALA A 138 -11.00 -3.44 16.31
C ALA A 138 -11.52 -2.20 17.06
N ALA A 139 -10.68 -1.20 17.28
CA ALA A 139 -11.08 0.07 17.88
C ALA A 139 -12.05 0.87 16.97
N GLN A 140 -11.81 0.92 15.66
CA GLN A 140 -12.70 1.62 14.71
C GLN A 140 -14.09 0.98 14.64
N ARG A 141 -14.15 -0.37 14.60
CA ARG A 141 -15.40 -1.14 14.67
C ARG A 141 -16.14 -0.90 15.98
N ALA A 142 -15.44 -0.90 17.11
CA ALA A 142 -16.04 -0.60 18.42
C ALA A 142 -16.58 0.84 18.51
N ALA A 143 -15.96 1.78 17.78
CA ALA A 143 -16.40 3.18 17.70
C ALA A 143 -17.56 3.42 16.71
N GLY A 144 -18.06 2.39 16.01
CA GLY A 144 -19.13 2.52 15.02
C GLY A 144 -18.72 3.29 13.75
N LYS A 145 -17.41 3.42 13.50
CA LYS A 145 -16.88 4.00 12.26
C LYS A 145 -16.77 2.89 11.22
N ALA A 146 -17.11 3.19 9.95
CA ALA A 146 -16.75 2.31 8.85
C ALA A 146 -15.22 2.13 8.88
N ALA A 147 -14.77 0.91 9.14
CA ALA A 147 -13.36 0.62 9.34
C ALA A 147 -12.58 0.70 8.03
N ILE A 148 -13.28 0.41 6.93
CA ILE A 148 -12.95 0.51 5.51
C ILE A 148 -14.32 0.52 4.82
#